data_AF-A0A7S1EWQ4-F1
#
_entry.id   AF-A0A7S1EWQ4-F1
#
_cell.length_a   1.000
_cell.length_b   1.000
_cell.length_c   1.000
_cell.angle_alpha   90.00
_cell.angle_beta   90.00
_cell.angle_gamma   90.00
#
_symmetry.space_group_name_H-M   'P 1'
#
loop_
_entity.id
_entity.type
_entity.pdbx_description
1 polymer ?
#
loop_
_entity_poly.entity_id
_entity_poly.type
_entity_poly.pdbx_seq_one_letter_code
_entity_poly.pdbx_strand_id
1 'polypeptide(L)'
;PPKVKWSWNLPMFHPNSNVRSILDVVGVCILGYDMCVTPVILAWDVRVDGGLLYMSYCTTVWWTLDIFLNCRTGYFSHGRLETRPRKVTQHYLKWFPLDAIITSADWFGLAINFLDRNNSQLTIITDFPRFVKMTKVLRLMGVLRIARFIEPL
;
A
#
# COMPACT_ATOMS: atom_id res chain seq x y z
N PRO A 1 10.34 -12.42 -35.70
CA PRO A 1 9.68 -13.10 -34.57
C PRO A 1 8.37 -12.38 -34.15
N PRO A 2 7.21 -13.07 -34.16
CA PRO A 2 5.94 -12.46 -33.81
C PRO A 2 5.90 -12.15 -32.31
N LYS A 3 5.61 -10.89 -31.97
CA LYS A 3 5.48 -10.42 -30.58
C LYS A 3 4.23 -11.06 -29.97
N VAL A 4 4.43 -11.94 -28.99
CA VAL A 4 3.36 -12.55 -28.18
C VAL A 4 2.46 -11.45 -27.62
N LYS A 5 1.26 -11.31 -28.20
CA LYS A 5 0.19 -10.42 -27.74
C LYS A 5 -0.57 -11.18 -26.64
N TRP A 6 -0.11 -11.03 -25.42
CA TRP A 6 -0.91 -11.40 -24.25
C TRP A 6 -2.09 -10.43 -24.15
N SER A 7 -3.25 -10.80 -24.70
CA SER A 7 -4.50 -10.07 -24.52
C SER A 7 -5.09 -10.43 -23.16
N TRP A 8 -4.62 -9.74 -22.11
CA TRP A 8 -5.28 -9.77 -20.82
C TRP A 8 -6.61 -8.99 -20.94
N ASN A 9 -7.69 -9.69 -21.30
CA ASN A 9 -9.07 -9.20 -21.28
C ASN A 9 -9.58 -9.09 -19.82
N LEU A 10 -8.83 -8.43 -18.94
CA LEU A 10 -9.28 -8.14 -17.59
C LEU A 10 -9.91 -6.74 -17.58
N PRO A 11 -11.06 -6.54 -16.89
CA PRO A 11 -11.75 -5.27 -16.87
C PRO A 11 -10.83 -4.20 -16.23
N MET A 12 -10.49 -3.17 -17.01
CA MET A 12 -9.73 -2.04 -16.53
C MET A 12 -10.66 -1.02 -15.91
N PHE A 13 -10.34 -0.59 -14.70
CA PHE A 13 -11.15 0.40 -13.99
C PHE A 13 -10.91 1.77 -14.60
N HIS A 14 -12.00 2.42 -15.01
CA HIS A 14 -11.95 3.81 -15.43
C HIS A 14 -11.53 4.66 -14.22
N PRO A 15 -10.49 5.51 -14.33
CA PRO A 15 -9.99 6.30 -13.21
C PRO A 15 -11.04 7.27 -12.65
N ASN A 16 -11.98 7.71 -13.49
CA ASN A 16 -13.10 8.57 -13.09
C ASN A 16 -14.39 7.78 -12.74
N SER A 17 -14.26 6.54 -12.26
CA SER A 17 -15.42 5.78 -11.78
C SER A 17 -15.66 6.07 -10.30
N ASN A 18 -16.92 6.23 -9.89
CA ASN A 18 -17.31 6.45 -8.49
C ASN A 18 -16.71 5.37 -7.56
N VAL A 19 -16.54 4.14 -8.06
CA VAL A 19 -15.89 3.03 -7.34
C VAL A 19 -14.45 3.37 -7.00
N ARG A 20 -13.66 3.90 -7.94
CA ARG A 20 -12.27 4.29 -7.70
C ARG A 20 -12.19 5.41 -6.67
N SER A 21 -13.05 6.43 -6.79
CA SER A 21 -13.11 7.51 -5.82
C SER A 21 -13.47 7.04 -4.41
N ILE A 22 -14.41 6.11 -4.27
CA ILE A 22 -14.74 5.51 -2.96
C ILE A 22 -13.54 4.76 -2.39
N LEU A 23 -12.84 3.96 -3.21
CA LEU A 23 -11.64 3.23 -2.77
C LEU A 23 -10.53 4.20 -2.35
N ASP A 24 -10.31 5.29 -3.10
CA ASP A 24 -9.33 6.32 -2.73
C ASP A 24 -9.72 6.99 -1.40
N VAL A 25 -11.00 7.30 -1.16
CA VAL A 25 -11.49 7.85 0.12
C VAL A 25 -11.26 6.87 1.27
N VAL A 26 -11.60 5.60 1.09
CA VAL A 26 -11.36 4.55 2.09
C VAL A 26 -9.86 4.42 2.39
N GLY A 27 -9.01 4.48 1.36
CA GLY A 27 -7.57 4.46 1.49
C GLY A 27 -7.03 5.65 2.29
N VAL A 28 -7.57 6.86 2.07
CA VAL A 28 -7.23 8.06 2.85
C VAL A 28 -7.65 7.90 4.31
N CYS A 29 -8.84 7.36 4.59
CA CYS A 29 -9.29 7.10 5.96
C CYS A 29 -8.37 6.09 6.68
N ILE A 30 -8.00 4.99 6.01
CA ILE A 30 -7.07 3.97 6.54
C ILE A 30 -5.68 4.57 6.79
N LEU A 31 -5.20 5.41 5.87
CA LEU A 31 -3.93 6.13 6.05
C LEU A 31 -3.98 7.06 7.25
N GLY A 32 -5.08 7.81 7.42
CA GLY A 32 -5.29 8.68 8.57
C GLY A 32 -5.27 7.90 9.88
N TYR A 33 -5.95 6.76 9.94
CA TYR A 33 -5.87 5.84 11.07
C TYR A 33 -4.43 5.40 11.36
N ASP A 34 -3.69 4.94 10.35
CA ASP A 34 -2.29 4.53 10.50
C ASP A 34 -1.42 5.70 11.02
N MET A 35 -1.63 6.92 10.55
CA MET A 35 -0.87 8.11 10.99
C MET A 35 -1.16 8.51 12.44
N CYS A 36 -2.37 8.29 12.94
CA CYS A 36 -2.71 8.58 14.33
C CYS A 36 -2.25 7.46 15.28
N VAL A 37 -2.43 6.20 14.88
CA VAL A 37 -2.20 5.04 15.76
C VAL A 37 -0.71 4.67 15.86
N THR A 38 0.03 4.76 14.75
CA THR A 38 1.47 4.42 14.72
C THR A 38 2.31 5.19 15.74
N PRO A 39 2.23 6.54 15.86
CA PRO A 39 3.01 7.28 16.86
C PRO A 39 2.61 6.95 18.29
N VAL A 40 1.32 6.69 18.57
CA VAL A 40 0.86 6.27 19.90
C VAL A 40 1.47 4.92 20.27
N ILE A 41 1.42 3.95 19.34
CA ILE A 41 2.04 2.64 19.53
C ILE A 41 3.54 2.76 19.78
N LEU A 42 4.23 3.66 19.06
CA LEU A 42 5.68 3.83 19.18
C LEU A 42 6.08 4.56 20.47
N ALA A 43 5.35 5.61 20.86
CA ALA A 43 5.69 6.45 22.01
C ALA A 43 5.40 5.76 23.35
N TRP A 44 4.34 4.94 23.42
CA TRP A 44 3.96 4.20 24.62
C TRP A 44 4.30 2.71 24.57
N ASP A 45 5.05 2.27 23.56
CA ASP A 45 5.42 0.87 23.31
C ASP A 45 4.22 -0.08 23.45
N VAL A 46 3.07 0.34 22.91
CA VAL A 46 1.81 -0.38 23.06
C VAL A 46 1.92 -1.73 22.37
N ARG A 47 1.65 -2.79 23.13
CA ARG A 47 1.63 -4.14 22.61
C ARG A 47 0.51 -4.29 21.58
N VAL A 48 0.86 -4.79 20.40
CA VAL A 48 -0.08 -4.96 19.29
C VAL A 48 -0.75 -6.33 19.43
N ASP A 49 -1.85 -6.40 20.19
CA ASP A 49 -2.62 -7.61 20.39
C ASP A 49 -4.13 -7.39 20.16
N GLY A 50 -4.88 -8.50 20.16
CA GLY A 50 -6.34 -8.51 19.99
C GLY A 50 -6.81 -7.68 18.79
N GLY A 51 -7.56 -6.62 19.08
CA GLY A 51 -8.12 -5.71 18.07
C GLY A 51 -7.06 -4.94 17.28
N LEU A 52 -5.96 -4.49 17.91
CA LEU A 52 -4.90 -3.76 17.21
C LEU A 52 -4.16 -4.66 16.20
N LEU A 53 -4.00 -5.94 16.53
CA LEU A 53 -3.43 -6.92 15.63
C LEU A 53 -4.35 -7.16 14.42
N TYR A 54 -5.65 -7.36 14.66
CA TYR A 54 -6.63 -7.53 13.59
C TYR A 54 -6.65 -6.32 12.64
N MET A 55 -6.69 -5.10 13.21
CA MET A 55 -6.62 -3.87 12.43
C MET A 55 -5.33 -3.77 11.63
N SER A 56 -4.19 -4.17 12.20
CA SER A 56 -2.91 -4.19 11.49
C SER A 56 -2.90 -5.16 10.31
N TYR A 57 -3.55 -6.33 10.42
CA TYR A 57 -3.76 -7.23 9.28
C TYR A 57 -4.68 -6.60 8.23
N CYS A 58 -5.82 -6.02 8.65
CA CYS A 58 -6.75 -5.38 7.73
C CYS A 58 -6.10 -4.25 6.94
N THR A 59 -5.31 -3.38 7.58
CA THR A 59 -4.62 -2.31 6.87
C THR A 59 -3.54 -2.87 5.93
N THR A 60 -2.71 -3.81 6.36
CA THR A 60 -1.69 -4.43 5.49
C THR A 60 -2.30 -5.12 4.26
N VAL A 61 -3.42 -5.82 4.43
CA VAL A 61 -4.16 -6.43 3.30
C VAL A 61 -4.72 -5.35 2.38
N TRP A 62 -5.30 -4.28 2.93
CA TRP A 62 -5.81 -3.17 2.14
C TRP A 62 -4.73 -2.55 1.25
N TRP A 63 -3.55 -2.25 1.79
CA TRP A 63 -2.44 -1.68 1.03
C TRP A 63 -1.88 -2.65 -0.03
N THR A 64 -1.90 -3.94 0.27
CA THR A 64 -1.59 -4.98 -0.73
C THR A 64 -2.59 -4.93 -1.89
N LEU A 65 -3.89 -4.80 -1.60
CA LEU A 65 -4.94 -4.66 -2.62
C LEU A 65 -4.82 -3.35 -3.41
N ASP A 66 -4.46 -2.24 -2.75
CA ASP A 66 -4.25 -0.95 -3.40
C ASP A 66 -3.16 -1.01 -4.48
N ILE A 67 -2.06 -1.72 -4.22
CA ILE A 67 -1.01 -1.97 -5.23
C ILE A 67 -1.58 -2.70 -6.45
N PHE A 68 -2.40 -3.74 -6.24
CA PHE A 68 -3.03 -4.48 -7.33
C PHE A 68 -4.04 -3.62 -8.10
N LEU A 69 -4.77 -2.75 -7.42
CA LEU A 69 -5.71 -1.81 -8.02
C LEU A 69 -4.97 -0.76 -8.84
N ASN A 70 -3.87 -0.21 -8.33
CA ASN A 70 -3.04 0.75 -9.05
C ASN A 70 -2.41 0.16 -10.33
N CYS A 71 -2.05 -1.13 -10.32
CA CYS A 71 -1.65 -1.83 -11.56
C CYS A 71 -2.76 -1.92 -12.62
N ARG A 72 -4.03 -1.77 -12.21
CA ARG A 72 -5.22 -1.94 -13.07
C ARG A 72 -5.95 -0.63 -13.36
N THR A 73 -5.51 0.49 -12.79
CA THR A 73 -6.12 1.81 -13.00
C THR A 73 -5.37 2.57 -14.09
N GLY A 74 -6.11 3.05 -15.09
CA GLY A 74 -5.54 3.85 -16.19
C GLY A 74 -5.02 5.20 -15.69
N TYR A 75 -4.04 5.76 -16.39
CA TYR A 75 -3.48 7.07 -16.09
C TYR A 75 -3.73 8.05 -17.24
N PHE A 76 -3.79 9.34 -16.93
CA PHE A 76 -3.85 10.39 -17.94
C PHE A 76 -2.43 10.73 -18.41
N SER A 77 -2.21 10.72 -19.72
CA SER A 77 -0.97 11.17 -20.34
C SER A 77 -1.31 12.15 -21.45
N HIS A 78 -0.85 13.40 -21.33
CA HIS A 78 -1.07 14.44 -22.35
C HIS A 78 -2.56 14.63 -22.71
N GLY A 79 -3.44 14.66 -21.70
CA GLY A 79 -4.89 14.80 -21.88
C GLY A 79 -5.61 13.58 -22.47
N ARG A 80 -4.90 12.47 -22.73
CA ARG A 80 -5.51 11.21 -23.19
C ARG A 80 -5.47 10.16 -22.08
N LEU A 81 -6.61 9.50 -21.89
CA LEU A 81 -6.73 8.38 -20.97
C LEU A 81 -6.06 7.14 -21.58
N GLU A 82 -4.98 6.65 -20.96
CA GLU A 82 -4.29 5.43 -21.38
C GLU A 82 -4.76 4.25 -20.52
N THR A 83 -5.61 3.41 -21.10
CA THR A 83 -6.10 2.14 -20.53
C THR A 83 -5.41 0.95 -21.17
N ARG A 84 -4.17 1.08 -21.66
CA ARG A 84 -3.42 -0.09 -22.18
C ARG A 84 -2.68 -0.75 -21.03
N PRO A 85 -3.00 -2.00 -20.64
CA PRO A 85 -2.46 -2.60 -19.41
C PRO A 85 -0.93 -2.67 -19.43
N ARG A 86 -0.32 -2.97 -20.58
CA ARG A 86 1.14 -2.95 -20.74
C ARG A 86 1.77 -1.59 -20.42
N LYS A 87 1.18 -0.49 -20.89
CA LYS A 87 1.70 0.85 -20.64
C LYS A 87 1.49 1.26 -19.17
N VAL A 88 0.31 0.95 -18.64
CA VAL A 88 -0.04 1.18 -17.22
C VAL A 88 0.93 0.45 -16.31
N THR A 89 1.12 -0.85 -16.50
CA THR A 89 2.04 -1.65 -15.68
C THR A 89 3.49 -1.18 -15.83
N GLN A 90 3.97 -0.87 -17.04
CA GLN A 90 5.33 -0.35 -17.23
C GLN A 90 5.55 1.00 -16.51
N HIS A 91 4.56 1.88 -16.55
CA HIS A 91 4.62 3.14 -15.83
C HIS A 91 4.57 2.93 -14.31
N TYR A 92 3.69 2.05 -13.84
CA TYR A 92 3.55 1.73 -12.43
C TYR A 92 4.77 0.99 -11.85
N LEU A 93 5.43 0.14 -12.65
CA LEU A 93 6.65 -0.58 -12.26
C LEU A 93 7.81 0.34 -11.84
N LYS A 94 7.79 1.62 -12.23
CA LYS A 94 8.76 2.62 -11.73
C LYS A 94 8.56 2.92 -10.24
N TRP A 95 7.33 2.84 -9.76
CA TRP A 95 6.91 3.18 -8.40
C TRP A 95 6.64 1.95 -7.53
N PHE A 96 6.35 0.82 -8.17
CA PHE A 96 6.13 -0.47 -7.53
C PHE A 96 7.20 -0.88 -6.49
N PRO A 97 8.53 -0.69 -6.72
CA PRO A 97 9.53 -1.12 -5.76
C PRO A 97 9.37 -0.45 -4.40
N LEU A 98 9.02 0.84 -4.39
CA LEU A 98 8.81 1.58 -3.14
C LEU A 98 7.56 1.05 -2.42
N ASP A 99 6.44 0.93 -3.12
CA ASP A 99 5.18 0.45 -2.54
C ASP A 99 5.31 -1.00 -2.03
N ALA A 100 6.08 -1.83 -2.76
CA ALA A 100 6.39 -3.22 -2.39
C ALA A 100 7.33 -3.31 -1.18
N ILE A 101 8.33 -2.44 -1.06
CA ILE A 101 9.22 -2.39 0.12
C ILE A 101 8.42 -2.01 1.36
N ILE A 102 7.56 -0.99 1.27
CA ILE A 102 6.73 -0.58 2.41
C ILE A 102 5.82 -1.73 2.84
N THR A 103 5.04 -2.28 1.89
CA THR A 103 4.06 -3.33 2.19
C THR A 103 4.75 -4.61 2.68
N SER A 104 5.92 -4.96 2.15
CA SER A 104 6.69 -6.11 2.63
C SER A 104 7.25 -5.88 4.05
N ALA A 105 7.66 -4.66 4.38
CA ALA A 105 8.02 -4.31 5.76
C ALA A 105 6.83 -4.52 6.70
N ASP A 106 5.62 -4.10 6.37
CA ASP A 106 4.44 -4.32 7.22
C ASP A 106 4.14 -5.81 7.46
N TRP A 107 4.23 -6.64 6.40
CA TRP A 107 4.12 -8.10 6.54
C TRP A 107 5.21 -8.67 7.43
N PHE A 108 6.45 -8.16 7.32
CA PHE A 108 7.57 -8.58 8.16
C PHE A 108 7.33 -8.19 9.64
N GLY A 109 6.80 -7.00 9.90
CA GLY A 109 6.42 -6.57 11.24
C GLY A 109 5.36 -7.48 11.87
N LEU A 110 4.34 -7.88 11.10
CA LEU A 110 3.33 -8.84 11.53
C LEU A 110 3.92 -10.23 11.78
N ALA A 111 4.84 -10.69 10.92
CA ALA A 111 5.51 -11.98 11.08
C ALA A 111 6.36 -12.03 12.36
N ILE A 112 7.13 -10.97 12.65
CA ILE A 112 7.88 -10.86 13.92
C ILE A 112 6.91 -10.91 15.11
N ASN A 113 5.82 -10.15 15.06
CA ASN A 113 4.85 -10.10 16.15
C ASN A 113 4.20 -11.48 16.41
N PHE A 114 3.96 -12.25 15.35
CA PHE A 114 3.46 -13.62 15.43
C PHE A 114 4.49 -14.60 16.03
N LEU A 115 5.77 -14.48 15.66
CA LEU A 115 6.84 -15.34 16.18
C LEU A 115 7.13 -15.07 17.66
N ASP A 116 7.18 -13.79 18.07
CA ASP A 116 7.41 -13.37 19.46
C ASP A 116 6.30 -13.90 20.40
N ARG A 117 5.06 -13.92 19.92
CA ARG A 117 3.92 -14.46 20.67
C ARG A 117 4.01 -15.97 20.93
N ASN A 118 4.63 -16.73 20.03
CA ASN A 118 4.71 -18.19 20.11
C ASN A 118 6.00 -18.70 20.76
N ASN A 119 7.09 -17.90 20.75
CA ASN A 119 8.38 -18.29 21.30
C ASN A 119 8.89 -17.24 22.29
N SER A 120 8.70 -17.49 23.58
CA SER A 120 9.15 -16.62 24.69
C SER A 120 10.69 -16.50 24.84
N GLN A 121 11.49 -17.11 23.95
CA GLN A 121 12.95 -17.09 23.99
C GLN A 121 13.61 -16.25 22.88
N LEU A 122 12.86 -15.69 21.94
CA LEU A 122 13.42 -14.88 20.84
C LEU A 122 13.40 -13.37 21.16
N THR A 123 14.06 -12.97 22.24
CA THR A 123 14.20 -11.57 22.69
C THR A 123 15.15 -10.73 21.82
N ILE A 124 15.63 -11.24 20.69
CA ILE A 124 16.79 -10.64 19.99
C ILE A 124 16.43 -9.39 19.15
N ILE A 125 15.15 -9.00 19.01
CA ILE A 125 14.84 -7.80 18.23
C ILE A 125 13.70 -6.96 18.79
N THR A 126 13.91 -6.38 19.97
CA THR A 126 12.99 -5.39 20.56
C THR A 126 12.90 -4.09 19.76
N ASP A 127 13.94 -3.75 18.97
CA ASP A 127 14.02 -2.46 18.27
C ASP A 127 13.63 -2.47 16.79
N PHE A 128 13.73 -3.62 16.07
CA PHE A 128 13.30 -3.69 14.67
C PHE A 128 11.80 -3.41 14.43
N PRO A 129 10.87 -3.83 15.31
CA PRO A 129 9.45 -3.55 15.14
C PRO A 129 9.17 -2.05 15.06
N ARG A 130 10.00 -1.22 15.69
CA ARG A 130 9.88 0.24 15.70
C ARG A 130 10.21 0.84 14.33
N PHE A 131 11.30 0.38 13.71
CA PHE A 131 11.69 0.81 12.36
C PHE A 131 10.70 0.36 11.29
N VAL A 132 10.16 -0.85 11.42
CA VAL A 132 9.12 -1.35 10.52
C VAL A 132 7.86 -0.50 10.62
N LYS A 133 7.48 -0.05 11.82
CA LYS A 133 6.32 0.85 11.99
C LYS A 133 6.53 2.23 11.38
N MET A 134 7.78 2.74 11.32
CA MET A 134 8.08 4.02 10.68
C MET A 134 7.86 4.01 9.16
N THR A 135 7.89 2.85 8.50
CA THR A 135 7.63 2.76 7.06
C THR A 135 6.21 3.21 6.70
N LYS A 136 5.27 3.17 7.66
CA LYS A 136 3.91 3.69 7.47
C LYS A 136 3.89 5.17 7.14
N VAL A 137 4.83 5.97 7.67
CA VAL A 137 4.93 7.41 7.37
C VAL A 137 5.32 7.64 5.90
N LEU A 138 6.15 6.76 5.34
CA LEU A 138 6.57 6.82 3.94
C LEU A 138 5.38 6.66 2.97
N ARG A 139 4.24 6.09 3.42
CA ARG A 139 3.01 5.96 2.62
C ARG A 139 2.39 7.30 2.25
N LEU A 140 2.61 8.35 3.04
CA LEU A 140 2.18 9.72 2.69
C LEU A 140 2.77 10.16 1.35
N MET A 141 4.00 9.73 1.03
CA MET A 141 4.61 10.02 -0.27
C MET A 141 3.88 9.36 -1.44
N GLY A 142 3.18 8.24 -1.21
CA GLY A 142 2.35 7.59 -2.23
C GLY A 142 1.14 8.44 -2.61
N VAL A 143 0.44 9.00 -1.62
CA VAL A 143 -0.72 9.87 -1.83
C VAL A 143 -0.34 11.21 -2.47
N LEU A 144 0.80 11.79 -2.07
CA LEU A 144 1.31 13.02 -2.67
C LEU A 144 1.61 12.86 -4.17
N ARG A 145 1.91 11.65 -4.66
CA ARG A 145 2.04 11.41 -6.11
C ARG A 145 0.70 11.55 -6.81
N ILE A 146 -0.36 10.95 -6.24
CA ILE A 146 -1.72 11.03 -6.79
C ILE A 146 -2.18 12.49 -6.84
N ALA A 147 -1.90 13.28 -5.79
CA ALA A 147 -2.17 14.70 -5.75
C ALA A 147 -1.44 15.50 -6.86
N ARG A 148 -0.18 15.15 -7.19
CA ARG A 148 0.55 15.76 -8.31
C ARG A 148 0.00 15.38 -9.68
N PHE A 149 -0.59 14.19 -9.84
CA PHE A 149 -1.27 13.82 -11.08
C PHE A 149 -2.61 14.53 -11.28
N ILE A 150 -3.09 15.25 -10.25
CA ILE A 150 -4.25 16.15 -10.29
C ILE A 150 -3.82 17.61 -10.52
N GLU A 151 -2.55 17.88 -10.88
CA GLU A 151 -2.21 19.21 -11.40
C GLU A 151 -3.08 19.52 -12.63
N PRO A 152 -3.72 20.70 -12.65
CA PRO A 152 -4.82 20.97 -13.57
C PRO A 152 -4.33 21.07 -15.01
N LEU A 153 -5.15 20.54 -15.91
CA LEU A 153 -5.27 20.99 -17.29
C LEU A 153 -5.44 22.50 -17.37
#